data_AF-A0A9D2CSV9-F1
#
_entry.id   AF-A0A9D2CSV9-F1
#
_cell.length_a   1.000
_cell.length_b   1.000
_cell.length_c   1.000
_cell.angle_alpha   90.00
_cell.angle_beta   90.00
_cell.angle_gamma   90.00
#
_symmetry.space_group_name_H-M   'P 1'
#
loop_
_entity.id
_entity.type
_entity.pdbx_description
1 polymer ?
#
loop_
_entity_poly.entity_id
_entity_poly.type
_entity_poly.pdbx_seq_one_letter_code
_entity_poly.pdbx_strand_id
1 'polypeptide(L)'
;MPAVMNIGHFMFVITAIVAGLFIMGGVRNFTILGWGDQFTASVAMIGLVATFLNMSRQFSLNIGQVSMQINSVVMGLAGAGRIFELLDEKPEEDNGYVTLVNANIDESGNITESSERTGKWAWKHPHQADGTVTYTELKGDIRMFDVDFGYVPDKIVLHNVSLYAKPGQKIAFVGATGAGKTTITNLINRFYDIADGKIRYDGININKIKKADLRRSLGIVLQDTNLFTGTIMENIRYGKLDATDEECIEAAKLANAHDFITRLPEGYNTVLRHEASNLSQGQRQLISIARAAVANPPVMILDEATSSIDTRTEALVQRGMDALMKGRTVFVIAHRLSTIQNSDAIMVLDHGRIIERGSHEQLIEQRGTYYQLYTGAFELE
;
A
#
# COMPACT_ATOMS: atom_id res chain seq x y z
N MET A 1 -22.92 -12.89 38.58
CA MET A 1 -21.92 -12.86 39.67
C MET A 1 -22.54 -13.03 41.06
N PRO A 2 -23.57 -12.28 41.50
CA PRO A 2 -24.17 -12.45 42.83
C PRO A 2 -24.80 -13.84 43.00
N ALA A 3 -25.45 -14.35 41.94
CA ALA A 3 -26.11 -15.65 41.96
C ALA A 3 -25.14 -16.82 42.24
N VAL A 4 -23.98 -16.88 41.58
CA VAL A 4 -23.00 -17.97 41.76
C VAL A 4 -22.35 -17.92 43.15
N MET A 5 -22.08 -16.72 43.66
CA MET A 5 -21.56 -16.52 45.02
C MET A 5 -22.60 -16.90 46.08
N ASN A 6 -23.86 -16.51 45.88
CA ASN A 6 -24.98 -16.87 46.74
C ASN A 6 -25.27 -18.38 46.72
N ILE A 7 -25.13 -19.04 45.55
CA ILE A 7 -25.22 -20.50 45.43
C ILE A 7 -24.11 -21.17 46.25
N GLY A 8 -22.88 -20.64 46.24
CA GLY A 8 -21.79 -21.14 47.08
C GLY A 8 -22.10 -21.04 48.58
N HIS A 9 -22.72 -19.95 49.02
CA HIS A 9 -23.18 -19.80 50.41
C HIS A 9 -24.34 -20.74 50.75
N PHE A 10 -25.28 -20.94 49.84
CA PHE A 10 -26.41 -21.85 50.01
C PHE A 10 -25.95 -23.32 50.11
N MET A 11 -25.06 -23.74 49.22
CA MET A 11 -24.45 -25.08 49.24
C MET A 11 -23.65 -25.33 50.53
N PHE A 12 -22.94 -24.31 51.03
CA PHE A 12 -22.24 -24.39 52.31
C PHE A 12 -23.21 -24.64 53.47
N VAL A 13 -24.33 -23.90 53.52
CA VAL A 13 -25.33 -24.04 54.59
C VAL A 13 -26.00 -25.42 54.54
N ILE A 14 -26.42 -25.89 53.36
CA ILE A 14 -27.01 -27.24 53.20
C ILE A 14 -26.02 -28.31 53.63
N THR A 15 -24.77 -28.21 53.18
CA THR A 15 -23.73 -29.19 53.51
C THR A 15 -23.46 -29.22 55.03
N ALA A 16 -23.48 -28.07 55.69
CA ALA A 16 -23.31 -27.99 57.15
C ALA A 16 -24.49 -28.62 57.90
N ILE A 17 -25.73 -28.39 57.43
CA ILE A 17 -26.95 -28.99 58.01
C ILE A 17 -26.94 -30.51 57.84
N VAL A 18 -26.66 -31.01 56.64
CA VAL A 18 -26.62 -32.46 56.35
C VAL A 18 -25.50 -33.15 57.15
N ALA A 19 -24.31 -32.54 57.22
CA ALA A 19 -23.22 -33.07 58.03
C ALA A 19 -23.60 -33.10 59.52
N GLY A 20 -24.25 -32.05 60.04
CA GLY A 20 -24.75 -32.01 61.41
C GLY A 20 -25.79 -33.10 61.70
N LEU A 21 -26.72 -33.33 60.77
CA LEU A 21 -27.73 -34.40 60.88
C LEU A 21 -27.10 -35.80 60.87
N PHE A 22 -26.06 -36.04 60.07
CA PHE A 22 -25.37 -37.33 60.04
C PHE A 22 -24.56 -37.61 61.32
N ILE A 23 -23.97 -36.57 61.91
CA ILE A 23 -23.29 -36.65 63.21
C ILE A 23 -24.29 -36.96 64.33
N MET A 24 -25.46 -36.29 64.34
CA MET A 24 -26.49 -36.55 65.36
C MET A 24 -27.20 -37.90 65.17
N GLY A 25 -27.41 -38.32 63.92
CA GLY A 25 -28.09 -39.57 63.58
C GLY A 25 -27.23 -40.82 63.72
N GLY A 26 -25.94 -40.70 64.05
CA GLY A 26 -25.02 -41.83 64.23
C GLY A 26 -24.88 -42.71 62.98
N VAL A 27 -25.02 -42.12 61.79
CA VAL A 27 -24.97 -42.85 60.51
C VAL A 27 -23.58 -43.41 60.30
N ARG A 28 -23.41 -44.68 59.92
CA ARG A 28 -22.07 -45.24 59.66
C ARG A 28 -21.39 -44.51 58.52
N ASN A 29 -20.14 -44.10 58.73
CA ASN A 29 -19.38 -43.42 57.68
C ASN A 29 -19.06 -44.41 56.56
N PHE A 30 -19.19 -43.99 55.31
CA PHE A 30 -18.86 -44.82 54.16
C PHE A 30 -17.45 -44.47 53.71
N THR A 31 -16.51 -45.40 53.89
CA THR A 31 -15.10 -45.22 53.52
C THR A 31 -14.76 -46.08 52.33
N ILE A 32 -13.63 -45.80 51.66
CA ILE A 32 -13.14 -46.59 50.51
C ILE A 32 -12.89 -48.07 50.89
N LEU A 33 -12.73 -48.38 52.19
CA LEU A 33 -12.56 -49.73 52.73
C LEU A 33 -13.88 -50.40 53.18
N GLY A 34 -15.04 -49.78 52.91
CA GLY A 34 -16.37 -50.26 53.30
C GLY A 34 -17.06 -49.40 54.36
N TRP A 35 -18.05 -49.98 55.04
CA TRP A 35 -18.75 -49.35 56.16
C TRP A 35 -17.78 -49.13 57.33
N GLY A 36 -17.35 -47.88 57.52
CA GLY A 36 -16.52 -47.48 58.66
C GLY A 36 -17.34 -47.25 59.93
N ASP A 37 -16.67 -46.76 60.97
CA ASP A 37 -17.28 -46.42 62.26
C ASP A 37 -18.40 -45.38 62.11
N GLN A 38 -19.28 -45.30 63.13
CA GLN A 38 -20.35 -44.31 63.18
C GLN A 38 -19.81 -42.88 62.98
N PHE A 39 -20.53 -42.05 62.23
CA PHE A 39 -20.32 -40.60 62.19
C PHE A 39 -20.44 -40.08 63.62
N THR A 40 -19.29 -39.89 64.25
CA THR A 40 -19.17 -39.36 65.60
C THR A 40 -18.52 -37.98 65.51
N ALA A 41 -18.73 -37.15 66.54
CA ALA A 41 -18.08 -35.84 66.66
C ALA A 41 -16.58 -35.96 67.02
N SER A 42 -15.87 -36.90 66.39
CA SER A 42 -14.43 -37.05 66.55
C SER A 42 -13.69 -35.93 65.82
N VAL A 43 -12.51 -35.56 66.32
CA VAL A 43 -11.67 -34.49 65.76
C VAL A 43 -11.36 -34.73 64.28
N ALA A 44 -11.13 -35.99 63.89
CA ALA A 44 -10.89 -36.38 62.51
C ALA A 44 -12.10 -36.11 61.59
N MET A 45 -13.31 -36.38 62.08
CA MET A 45 -14.53 -36.21 61.29
C MET A 45 -14.92 -34.74 61.13
N ILE A 46 -14.73 -33.95 62.19
CA ILE A 46 -14.92 -32.49 62.15
C ILE A 46 -13.95 -31.85 61.13
N GLY A 47 -12.70 -32.34 61.06
CA GLY A 47 -11.73 -31.92 60.05
C GLY A 47 -12.17 -32.26 58.61
N LEU A 48 -12.73 -33.45 58.39
CA LEU A 48 -13.24 -33.87 57.07
C LEU A 48 -14.46 -33.05 56.64
N VAL A 49 -15.37 -32.75 57.58
CA VAL A 49 -16.52 -31.86 57.30
C VAL A 49 -16.05 -30.44 57.00
N ALA A 50 -15.10 -29.89 57.77
CA ALA A 50 -14.56 -28.56 57.55
C ALA A 50 -13.87 -28.40 56.18
N THR A 51 -13.10 -29.42 55.76
CA THR A 51 -12.47 -29.45 54.44
C THR A 51 -13.49 -29.56 53.31
N PHE A 52 -14.52 -30.40 53.46
CA PHE A 52 -15.60 -30.52 52.47
C PHE A 52 -16.43 -29.24 52.35
N LEU A 53 -16.71 -28.57 53.47
CA LEU A 53 -17.38 -27.27 53.50
C LEU A 53 -16.59 -26.19 52.75
N ASN A 54 -15.26 -26.15 52.93
CA ASN A 54 -14.40 -25.22 52.18
C ASN A 54 -14.43 -25.53 50.67
N MET A 55 -14.31 -26.82 50.31
CA MET A 55 -14.34 -27.29 48.93
C MET A 55 -15.65 -26.94 48.20
N SER A 56 -16.79 -26.97 48.90
CA SER A 56 -18.11 -26.59 48.33
C SER A 56 -18.17 -25.13 47.86
N ARG A 57 -17.53 -24.22 48.60
CA ARG A 57 -17.44 -22.80 48.22
C ARG A 57 -16.46 -22.62 47.06
N GLN A 58 -15.31 -23.30 47.13
CA GLN A 58 -14.28 -23.23 46.09
C GLN A 58 -14.80 -23.75 44.74
N PHE A 59 -15.62 -24.80 44.75
CA PHE A 59 -16.28 -25.33 43.56
C PHE A 59 -17.16 -24.27 42.87
N SER A 60 -17.97 -23.54 43.64
CA SER A 60 -18.84 -22.48 43.10
C SER A 60 -18.04 -21.32 42.52
N LEU A 61 -16.94 -20.94 43.18
CA LEU A 61 -16.03 -19.90 42.68
C LEU A 61 -15.34 -20.32 41.37
N ASN A 62 -14.89 -21.57 41.27
CA ASN A 62 -14.26 -22.10 40.07
C ASN A 62 -15.23 -22.13 38.88
N ILE A 63 -16.51 -22.47 39.10
CA ILE A 63 -17.54 -22.38 38.05
C ILE A 63 -17.66 -20.94 37.53
N GLY A 64 -17.65 -19.96 38.43
CA GLY A 64 -17.66 -18.54 38.05
C GLY A 64 -16.45 -18.14 37.22
N GLN A 65 -15.25 -18.59 37.61
CA GLN A 65 -14.00 -18.31 36.87
C GLN A 65 -14.01 -18.93 35.47
N VAL A 66 -14.38 -20.21 35.34
CA VAL A 66 -14.48 -20.90 34.05
C VAL A 66 -15.53 -20.23 33.15
N SER A 67 -16.67 -19.82 33.72
CA SER A 67 -17.74 -19.14 32.97
C SER A 67 -17.25 -17.83 32.35
N MET A 68 -16.40 -17.06 33.04
CA MET A 68 -15.84 -15.83 32.48
C MET A 68 -14.82 -16.11 31.37
N GLN A 69 -14.03 -17.18 31.50
CA GLN A 69 -13.05 -17.56 30.47
C GLN A 69 -13.71 -17.96 29.15
N ILE A 70 -14.92 -18.54 29.17
CA ILE A 70 -15.65 -18.88 27.94
C ILE A 70 -15.84 -17.66 27.04
N ASN A 71 -16.18 -16.49 27.61
CA ASN A 71 -16.34 -15.26 26.82
C ASN A 71 -15.02 -14.83 26.16
N SER A 72 -13.90 -14.91 26.89
CA SER A 72 -12.57 -14.62 26.35
C SER A 72 -12.17 -15.60 25.25
N VAL A 73 -12.52 -16.88 25.38
CA VAL A 73 -12.28 -17.90 24.34
C VAL A 73 -13.09 -17.61 23.09
N VAL A 74 -14.38 -17.26 23.21
CA VAL A 74 -15.23 -16.90 22.06
C VAL A 74 -14.72 -15.65 21.35
N MET A 75 -14.33 -14.61 22.09
CA MET A 75 -13.69 -13.42 21.51
C MET A 75 -12.35 -13.76 20.83
N GLY A 76 -11.57 -14.65 21.45
CA GLY A 76 -10.32 -15.17 20.90
C GLY A 76 -10.53 -15.91 19.57
N LEU A 77 -11.56 -16.75 19.47
CA LEU A 77 -11.93 -17.46 18.24
C LEU A 77 -12.33 -16.50 17.12
N ALA A 78 -13.13 -15.47 17.42
CA ALA A 78 -13.48 -14.44 16.43
C ALA A 78 -12.26 -13.62 15.99
N GLY A 79 -11.33 -13.33 16.92
CA GLY A 79 -10.04 -12.70 16.60
C GLY A 79 -9.17 -13.57 15.71
N ALA A 80 -9.04 -14.85 16.03
CA ALA A 80 -8.30 -15.83 15.24
C ALA A 80 -8.91 -15.98 13.84
N GLY A 81 -10.24 -15.98 13.72
CA GLY A 81 -10.94 -16.03 12.43
C GLY A 81 -10.48 -14.93 11.48
N ARG A 82 -10.43 -13.67 11.95
CA ARG A 82 -9.94 -12.54 11.13
C ARG A 82 -8.47 -12.67 10.74
N ILE A 83 -7.64 -13.25 11.62
CA ILE A 83 -6.22 -13.51 11.31
C ILE A 83 -6.11 -14.59 10.24
N PHE A 84 -6.87 -15.67 10.35
CA PHE A 84 -6.87 -16.74 9.35
C PHE A 84 -7.41 -16.26 8.00
N GLU A 85 -8.49 -15.47 7.99
CA GLU A 85 -8.99 -14.83 6.76
C GLU A 85 -7.89 -14.00 6.07
N LEU A 86 -7.11 -13.22 6.83
CA LEU A 86 -5.99 -12.46 6.28
C LEU A 86 -4.83 -13.35 5.79
N LEU A 87 -4.55 -14.44 6.49
CA LEU A 87 -3.49 -15.40 6.11
C LEU A 87 -3.86 -16.22 4.87
N ASP A 88 -5.15 -16.44 4.65
CA ASP A 88 -5.68 -17.17 3.49
C ASP A 88 -5.80 -16.30 2.24
N GLU A 89 -5.63 -14.97 2.37
CA GLU A 89 -5.63 -14.04 1.24
C GLU A 89 -4.45 -14.35 0.31
N LYS A 90 -4.73 -14.43 -1.00
CA LYS A 90 -3.71 -14.82 -1.97
C LYS A 90 -2.72 -13.66 -2.16
N PRO A 91 -1.40 -13.93 -2.08
CA PRO A 91 -0.40 -12.95 -2.46
C PRO A 91 -0.57 -12.51 -3.92
N GLU A 92 -0.03 -11.34 -4.25
CA GLU A 92 0.02 -10.85 -5.62
C GLU A 92 0.73 -11.86 -6.53
N GLU A 93 -0.01 -12.48 -7.45
CA GLU A 93 0.57 -13.36 -8.47
C GLU A 93 1.31 -12.52 -9.53
N ASP A 94 2.52 -12.97 -9.90
CA ASP A 94 3.30 -12.41 -11.01
C ASP A 94 3.64 -13.50 -12.02
N ASN A 95 2.77 -13.62 -13.03
CA ASN A 95 2.94 -14.57 -14.14
C ASN A 95 3.80 -14.01 -15.29
N GLY A 96 4.44 -12.85 -15.09
CA GLY A 96 5.33 -12.24 -16.07
C GLY A 96 6.62 -13.04 -16.27
N TYR A 97 7.09 -13.11 -17.51
CA TYR A 97 8.34 -13.79 -17.87
C TYR A 97 9.33 -12.87 -18.62
N VAL A 98 8.89 -11.68 -19.03
CA VAL A 98 9.76 -10.62 -19.56
C VAL A 98 10.39 -9.87 -18.38
N THR A 99 11.71 -9.75 -18.40
CA THR A 99 12.50 -9.14 -17.32
C THR A 99 13.25 -7.90 -17.81
N LEU A 100 13.61 -7.00 -16.90
CA LEU A 100 14.39 -5.81 -17.20
C LEU A 100 15.88 -6.08 -16.96
N VAL A 101 16.73 -5.80 -17.95
CA VAL A 101 18.19 -6.00 -17.85
C VAL A 101 18.96 -4.75 -18.24
N ASN A 102 20.17 -4.59 -17.69
CA ASN A 102 21.13 -3.61 -18.22
C ASN A 102 21.63 -4.08 -19.58
N ALA A 103 21.75 -3.15 -20.52
CA ALA A 103 22.09 -3.50 -21.89
C ALA A 103 23.15 -2.57 -22.49
N ASN A 104 24.07 -3.15 -23.26
CA ASN A 104 24.93 -2.41 -24.18
C ASN A 104 24.21 -2.31 -25.52
N ILE A 105 24.21 -1.11 -26.10
CA ILE A 105 23.66 -0.87 -27.43
C ILE A 105 24.81 -0.42 -28.32
N ASP A 106 25.18 -1.29 -29.27
CA ASP A 106 26.22 -1.00 -30.25
C ASP A 106 25.75 0.04 -31.28
N GLU A 107 26.68 0.64 -32.03
CA GLU A 107 26.37 1.62 -33.10
C GLU A 107 25.46 1.05 -34.21
N SER A 108 25.40 -0.28 -34.34
CA SER A 108 24.52 -1.00 -35.27
C SER A 108 23.12 -1.30 -34.70
N GLY A 109 22.83 -0.90 -33.46
CA GLY A 109 21.53 -1.12 -32.80
C GLY A 109 21.35 -2.52 -32.20
N ASN A 110 22.40 -3.34 -32.17
CA ASN A 110 22.38 -4.63 -31.49
C ASN A 110 22.41 -4.42 -29.97
N ILE A 111 21.52 -5.13 -29.27
CA ILE A 111 21.35 -5.03 -27.82
C ILE A 111 21.94 -6.30 -27.19
N THR A 112 22.97 -6.14 -26.36
CA THR A 112 23.58 -7.22 -25.60
C THR A 112 23.37 -7.02 -24.10
N GLU A 113 23.12 -8.10 -23.38
CA GLU A 113 22.95 -8.07 -21.93
C GLU A 113 24.29 -7.78 -21.24
N SER A 114 24.30 -6.83 -20.32
CA SER A 114 25.48 -6.45 -19.54
C SER A 114 25.24 -6.74 -18.06
N SER A 115 26.22 -7.35 -17.40
CA SER A 115 26.25 -7.46 -15.94
C SER A 115 26.55 -6.11 -15.28
N GLU A 116 27.27 -5.24 -15.99
CA GLU A 116 27.65 -3.90 -15.53
C GLU A 116 26.68 -2.83 -16.03
N ARG A 117 26.60 -1.73 -15.28
CA ARG A 117 25.63 -0.66 -15.53
C ARG A 117 26.10 0.24 -16.68
N THR A 118 25.33 0.26 -17.76
CA THR A 118 25.62 0.99 -19.00
C THR A 118 24.81 2.28 -19.12
N GLY A 119 23.86 2.51 -18.20
CA GLY A 119 22.89 3.61 -18.27
C GLY A 119 21.74 3.35 -19.25
N LYS A 120 21.73 2.19 -19.93
CA LYS A 120 20.67 1.78 -20.86
C LYS A 120 20.03 0.48 -20.40
N TRP A 121 18.72 0.40 -20.59
CA TRP A 121 17.92 -0.76 -20.20
C TRP A 121 17.22 -1.39 -21.40
N ALA A 122 17.01 -2.70 -21.32
CA ALA A 122 16.26 -3.44 -22.32
C ALA A 122 15.36 -4.49 -21.67
N TRP A 123 14.23 -4.74 -22.32
CA TRP A 123 13.35 -5.87 -22.04
C TRP A 123 13.95 -7.13 -22.62
N LYS A 124 14.21 -8.12 -21.77
CA LYS A 124 14.57 -9.48 -22.17
C LYS A 124 13.29 -10.29 -22.32
N HIS A 125 12.92 -10.60 -23.55
CA HIS A 125 11.71 -11.38 -23.86
C HIS A 125 12.10 -12.78 -24.35
N PRO A 126 11.98 -13.81 -23.49
CA PRO A 126 12.13 -15.20 -23.92
C PRO A 126 10.84 -15.69 -24.60
N HIS A 127 10.93 -16.10 -25.87
CA HIS A 127 9.81 -16.66 -26.61
C HIS A 127 9.69 -18.15 -26.30
N GLN A 128 8.66 -18.53 -25.54
CA GLN A 128 8.43 -19.93 -25.16
C GLN A 128 8.15 -20.86 -26.35
N ALA A 129 7.68 -20.32 -27.48
CA ALA A 129 7.39 -21.10 -28.68
C ALA A 129 8.65 -21.61 -29.40
N ASP A 130 9.68 -20.76 -29.51
CA ASP A 130 10.87 -21.04 -30.32
C ASP A 130 12.17 -21.11 -29.50
N GLY A 131 12.11 -20.83 -28.19
CA GLY A 131 13.26 -20.80 -27.29
C GLY A 131 14.22 -19.61 -27.52
N THR A 132 13.91 -18.71 -28.46
CA THR A 132 14.71 -17.54 -28.78
C THR A 132 14.49 -16.42 -27.76
N VAL A 133 15.51 -15.59 -27.56
CA VAL A 133 15.43 -14.41 -26.69
C VAL A 133 15.57 -13.17 -27.56
N THR A 134 14.60 -12.27 -27.49
CA THR A 134 14.67 -10.96 -28.14
C THR A 134 14.85 -9.87 -27.10
N TYR A 135 15.72 -8.91 -27.41
CA TYR A 135 15.93 -7.73 -26.59
C TYR A 135 15.24 -6.53 -27.21
N THR A 136 14.46 -5.79 -26.43
CA THR A 136 13.82 -4.54 -26.86
C THR A 136 14.32 -3.40 -25.99
N GLU A 137 14.87 -2.35 -26.59
CA GLU A 137 15.32 -1.17 -25.84
C GLU A 137 14.14 -0.54 -25.09
N LEU A 138 14.38 -0.18 -23.82
CA LEU A 138 13.40 0.51 -22.99
C LEU A 138 13.30 1.98 -23.41
N LYS A 139 12.30 2.32 -24.23
CA LYS A 139 12.11 3.67 -24.77
C LYS A 139 11.01 4.46 -24.06
N GLY A 140 10.06 3.77 -23.43
CA GLY A 140 8.93 4.44 -22.78
C GLY A 140 7.75 4.71 -23.72
N ASP A 141 7.54 3.89 -24.75
CA ASP A 141 6.30 3.92 -25.54
C ASP A 141 5.20 3.17 -24.78
N ILE A 142 4.11 3.86 -24.42
CA ILE A 142 2.97 3.25 -23.72
C ILE A 142 1.72 3.42 -24.57
N ARG A 143 0.97 2.33 -24.74
CA ARG A 143 -0.27 2.29 -25.51
C ARG A 143 -1.35 1.52 -24.80
N MET A 144 -2.56 2.06 -24.83
CA MET A 144 -3.77 1.40 -24.34
C MET A 144 -4.77 1.32 -25.49
N PHE A 145 -5.45 0.18 -25.62
CA PHE A 145 -6.39 -0.11 -26.69
C PHE A 145 -7.71 -0.61 -26.12
N ASP A 146 -8.76 0.16 -26.31
CA ASP A 146 -10.15 -0.15 -25.97
C ASP A 146 -10.27 -0.70 -24.54
N VAL A 147 -9.69 0.01 -23.58
CA VAL A 147 -9.64 -0.41 -22.18
C VAL A 147 -10.98 -0.16 -21.50
N ASP A 148 -11.60 -1.25 -21.03
CA ASP A 148 -12.74 -1.26 -20.12
C ASP A 148 -12.28 -1.84 -18.78
N PHE A 149 -12.55 -1.13 -17.67
CA PHE A 149 -12.08 -1.55 -16.35
C PHE A 149 -12.99 -1.08 -15.22
N GLY A 150 -13.20 -1.92 -14.21
CA GLY A 150 -13.89 -1.60 -12.96
C GLY A 150 -13.23 -2.31 -11.78
N TYR A 151 -13.20 -1.67 -10.61
CA TYR A 151 -12.63 -2.27 -9.38
C TYR A 151 -13.49 -3.40 -8.82
N VAL A 152 -14.80 -3.34 -9.06
CA VAL A 152 -15.77 -4.38 -8.75
C VAL A 152 -16.55 -4.72 -10.02
N PRO A 153 -16.96 -5.98 -10.21
CA PRO A 153 -17.66 -6.41 -11.44
C PRO A 153 -18.89 -5.55 -11.79
N ASP A 154 -19.61 -5.06 -10.77
CA ASP A 154 -20.85 -4.32 -10.93
C ASP A 154 -20.66 -2.83 -11.27
N LYS A 155 -19.42 -2.33 -11.24
CA LYS A 155 -19.12 -0.90 -11.45
C LYS A 155 -17.89 -0.70 -12.33
N ILE A 156 -18.13 -0.55 -13.62
CA ILE A 156 -17.12 -0.14 -14.60
C ILE A 156 -16.79 1.35 -14.38
N VAL A 157 -15.50 1.66 -14.37
CA VAL A 157 -14.93 3.00 -14.15
C VAL A 157 -14.34 3.58 -15.44
N LEU A 158 -13.72 2.75 -16.28
CA LEU A 158 -13.18 3.15 -17.59
C LEU A 158 -13.99 2.48 -18.70
N HIS A 159 -14.31 3.24 -19.74
CA HIS A 159 -15.10 2.80 -20.88
C HIS A 159 -14.38 3.10 -22.18
N ASN A 160 -14.00 2.06 -22.92
CA ASN A 160 -13.36 2.15 -24.23
C ASN A 160 -12.20 3.17 -24.29
N VAL A 161 -11.29 3.12 -23.32
CA VAL A 161 -10.17 4.06 -23.23
C VAL A 161 -9.03 3.62 -24.13
N SER A 162 -8.74 4.45 -25.14
CA SER A 162 -7.62 4.26 -26.07
C SER A 162 -6.68 5.46 -26.01
N LEU A 163 -5.40 5.24 -25.71
CA LEU A 163 -4.39 6.30 -25.65
C LEU A 163 -3.01 5.81 -26.07
N TYR A 164 -2.14 6.77 -26.42
CA TYR A 164 -0.73 6.50 -26.70
C TYR A 164 0.15 7.64 -26.19
N ALA A 165 1.31 7.28 -25.66
CA ALA A 165 2.39 8.17 -25.28
C ALA A 165 3.67 7.69 -25.97
N LYS A 166 4.23 8.53 -26.86
CA LYS A 166 5.50 8.22 -27.52
C LYS A 166 6.67 8.48 -26.56
N PRO A 167 7.84 7.85 -26.79
CA PRO A 167 9.05 8.13 -26.01
C PRO A 167 9.33 9.63 -25.87
N GLY A 168 9.48 10.10 -24.63
CA GLY A 168 9.80 11.50 -24.33
C GLY A 168 8.61 12.46 -24.33
N GLN A 169 7.38 12.00 -24.58
CA GLN A 169 6.20 12.87 -24.56
C GLN A 169 5.65 13.08 -23.15
N LYS A 170 5.21 14.31 -22.88
CA LYS A 170 4.42 14.69 -21.72
C LYS A 170 2.93 14.64 -22.04
N ILE A 171 2.23 13.71 -21.40
CA ILE A 171 0.79 13.49 -21.51
C ILE A 171 0.12 13.96 -20.22
N ALA A 172 -0.81 14.92 -20.32
CA ALA A 172 -1.59 15.39 -19.18
C ALA A 172 -2.99 14.78 -19.15
N PHE A 173 -3.49 14.48 -17.96
CA PHE A 173 -4.86 14.06 -17.72
C PHE A 173 -5.63 15.16 -17.00
N VAL A 174 -6.78 15.55 -17.56
CA VAL A 174 -7.68 16.58 -17.04
C VAL A 174 -9.09 16.02 -16.97
N GLY A 175 -9.87 16.39 -15.95
CA GLY A 175 -11.24 15.94 -15.79
C GLY A 175 -11.69 15.98 -14.33
N ALA A 176 -12.98 15.75 -14.07
CA ALA A 176 -13.55 15.81 -12.73
C ALA A 176 -12.97 14.75 -11.78
N THR A 177 -13.22 14.93 -10.48
CA THR A 177 -12.93 13.89 -9.49
C THR A 177 -13.72 12.64 -9.86
N GLY A 178 -13.06 11.47 -9.85
CA GLY A 178 -13.72 10.21 -10.26
C GLY A 178 -13.83 9.98 -11.77
N ALA A 179 -13.35 10.88 -12.64
CA ALA A 179 -13.37 10.69 -14.10
C ALA A 179 -12.49 9.54 -14.62
N GLY A 180 -11.65 8.92 -13.77
CA GLY A 180 -10.83 7.76 -14.13
C GLY A 180 -9.33 8.03 -14.30
N LYS A 181 -8.84 9.26 -14.04
CA LYS A 181 -7.42 9.66 -14.20
C LYS A 181 -6.46 8.74 -13.44
N THR A 182 -6.68 8.57 -12.13
CA THR A 182 -5.88 7.69 -11.26
C THR A 182 -6.06 6.22 -11.62
N THR A 183 -7.21 5.82 -12.16
CA THR A 183 -7.43 4.44 -12.61
C THR A 183 -6.52 4.11 -13.80
N ILE A 184 -6.35 5.03 -14.76
CA ILE A 184 -5.41 4.85 -15.88
C ILE A 184 -3.98 4.63 -15.37
N THR A 185 -3.52 5.47 -14.45
CA THR A 185 -2.16 5.36 -13.91
C THR A 185 -1.96 4.10 -13.08
N ASN A 186 -2.97 3.65 -12.32
CA ASN A 186 -2.94 2.39 -11.59
C ASN A 186 -2.83 1.16 -12.52
N LEU A 187 -3.48 1.20 -13.69
CA LEU A 187 -3.38 0.15 -14.70
C LEU A 187 -2.00 0.13 -15.38
N ILE A 188 -1.41 1.29 -15.66
CA ILE A 188 -0.04 1.38 -16.20
C ILE A 188 0.98 0.82 -15.19
N ASN A 189 0.77 1.02 -13.88
CA ASN A 189 1.62 0.44 -12.83
C ASN A 189 1.34 -1.04 -12.53
N ARG A 190 0.29 -1.60 -13.17
CA ARG A 190 -0.18 -2.96 -12.91
C ARG A 190 -0.42 -3.21 -11.41
N PHE A 191 -1.10 -2.26 -10.75
CA PHE A 191 -1.69 -2.49 -9.42
C PHE A 191 -2.99 -3.28 -9.52
N TYR A 192 -3.63 -3.23 -10.70
CA TYR A 192 -4.75 -4.08 -11.06
C TYR A 192 -4.43 -4.72 -12.41
N ASP A 193 -4.71 -6.02 -12.53
CA ASP A 193 -4.57 -6.72 -13.79
C ASP A 193 -5.78 -6.43 -14.69
N ILE A 194 -5.54 -6.42 -16.01
CA ILE A 194 -6.56 -6.21 -17.05
C ILE A 194 -6.47 -7.34 -18.08
N ALA A 195 -7.50 -7.48 -18.91
CA ALA A 195 -7.50 -8.41 -20.04
C ALA A 195 -6.24 -8.26 -20.92
N ASP A 196 -5.74 -9.40 -21.39
CA ASP A 196 -4.48 -9.50 -22.13
C ASP A 196 -4.48 -8.63 -23.39
N GLY A 197 -3.35 -7.97 -23.68
CA GLY A 197 -3.12 -7.21 -24.91
C GLY A 197 -3.69 -5.79 -24.91
N LYS A 198 -4.45 -5.41 -23.89
CA LYS A 198 -5.07 -4.08 -23.75
C LYS A 198 -4.07 -2.96 -23.46
N ILE A 199 -2.97 -3.27 -22.78
CA ILE A 199 -1.90 -2.31 -22.44
C ILE A 199 -0.57 -2.85 -22.93
N ARG A 200 0.21 -2.01 -23.59
CA ARG A 200 1.55 -2.33 -24.10
C ARG A 200 2.58 -1.29 -23.66
N TYR A 201 3.75 -1.78 -23.28
CA TYR A 201 4.95 -1.00 -23.00
C TYR A 201 6.04 -1.44 -24.00
N ASP A 202 6.48 -0.52 -24.85
CA ASP A 202 7.46 -0.74 -25.93
C ASP A 202 7.01 -1.88 -26.86
N GLY A 203 5.69 -1.96 -27.08
CA GLY A 203 5.05 -3.00 -27.88
C GLY A 203 4.82 -4.35 -27.16
N ILE A 204 5.40 -4.54 -25.98
CA ILE A 204 5.25 -5.74 -25.13
C ILE A 204 3.99 -5.60 -24.30
N ASN A 205 3.17 -6.64 -24.26
CA ASN A 205 2.01 -6.68 -23.39
C ASN A 205 2.44 -6.64 -21.91
N ILE A 206 1.87 -5.69 -21.15
CA ILE A 206 2.24 -5.43 -19.77
C ILE A 206 2.05 -6.65 -18.84
N ASN A 207 1.08 -7.52 -19.14
CA ASN A 207 0.81 -8.72 -18.36
C ASN A 207 1.94 -9.75 -18.44
N LYS A 208 2.77 -9.68 -19.50
CA LYS A 208 3.92 -10.56 -19.72
C LYS A 208 5.19 -10.04 -19.05
N ILE A 209 5.21 -8.78 -18.60
CA ILE A 209 6.34 -8.16 -17.91
C ILE A 209 6.22 -8.45 -16.42
N LYS A 210 7.31 -8.90 -15.79
CA LYS A 210 7.35 -9.08 -14.34
C LYS A 210 7.01 -7.77 -13.62
N LYS A 211 6.16 -7.84 -12.62
CA LYS A 211 5.66 -6.66 -11.88
C LYS A 211 6.80 -5.87 -11.24
N ALA A 212 7.80 -6.56 -10.68
CA ALA A 212 8.97 -5.91 -10.08
C ALA A 212 9.80 -5.13 -11.12
N ASP A 213 10.02 -5.73 -12.29
CA ASP A 213 10.77 -5.11 -13.39
C ASP A 213 10.00 -3.95 -14.04
N LEU A 214 8.68 -4.11 -14.20
CA LEU A 214 7.78 -3.04 -14.63
C LEU A 214 7.86 -1.85 -13.67
N ARG A 215 7.65 -2.08 -12.38
CA ARG A 215 7.68 -1.01 -11.36
C ARG A 215 9.06 -0.37 -11.22
N ARG A 216 10.15 -1.09 -11.55
CA ARG A 216 11.50 -0.53 -11.62
C ARG A 216 11.69 0.40 -12.84
N SER A 217 11.00 0.12 -13.94
CA SER A 217 11.02 0.96 -15.15
C SER A 217 10.15 2.22 -15.07
N LEU A 218 9.26 2.30 -14.08
CA LEU A 218 8.31 3.39 -13.87
C LEU A 218 8.69 4.21 -12.63
N GLY A 219 8.68 5.53 -12.74
CA GLY A 219 8.75 6.45 -11.59
C GLY A 219 7.37 6.93 -11.20
N ILE A 220 7.09 7.03 -9.90
CA ILE A 220 5.84 7.63 -9.41
C ILE A 220 6.17 8.71 -8.39
N VAL A 221 5.59 9.90 -8.59
CA VAL A 221 5.52 10.95 -7.58
C VAL A 221 4.05 11.19 -7.28
N LEU A 222 3.63 10.79 -6.08
CA LEU A 222 2.25 10.94 -5.61
C LEU A 222 2.04 12.32 -4.98
N GLN A 223 0.79 12.75 -4.90
CA GLN A 223 0.36 13.96 -4.20
C GLN A 223 0.77 13.92 -2.72
N ASP A 224 0.39 12.85 -2.02
CA ASP A 224 0.76 12.65 -0.62
C ASP A 224 2.08 11.89 -0.53
N THR A 225 3.11 12.60 -0.09
CA THR A 225 4.46 12.03 0.05
C THR A 225 4.60 11.25 1.34
N ASN A 226 4.94 9.97 1.23
CA ASN A 226 5.35 9.13 2.35
C ASN A 226 6.88 9.03 2.44
N LEU A 227 7.43 9.53 3.56
CA LEU A 227 8.84 9.38 3.92
C LEU A 227 8.97 8.35 5.06
N PHE A 228 10.00 7.51 4.98
CA PHE A 228 10.27 6.47 5.95
C PHE A 228 11.06 7.03 7.13
N THR A 229 10.91 6.40 8.30
CA THR A 229 11.79 6.65 9.43
C THR A 229 13.21 6.23 9.06
N GLY A 230 14.15 7.17 9.09
CA GLY A 230 15.52 7.00 8.57
C GLY A 230 16.12 8.35 8.19
N THR A 231 17.35 8.37 7.67
CA THR A 231 17.99 9.63 7.24
C THR A 231 17.37 10.17 5.95
N ILE A 232 17.58 11.46 5.65
CA ILE A 232 17.21 12.04 4.35
C ILE A 232 17.96 11.31 3.22
N MET A 233 19.23 10.98 3.43
CA MET A 233 20.03 10.20 2.47
C MET A 233 19.39 8.85 2.15
N GLU A 234 19.01 8.08 3.17
CA GLU A 234 18.33 6.77 3.01
C GLU A 234 16.99 6.92 2.27
N ASN A 235 16.24 7.97 2.58
CA ASN A 235 14.97 8.24 1.91
C ASN A 235 15.15 8.55 0.43
N ILE A 236 16.20 9.25 0.03
CA ILE A 236 16.53 9.49 -1.38
C ILE A 236 16.99 8.17 -2.02
N ARG A 237 17.94 7.48 -1.38
CA ARG A 237 18.49 6.18 -1.82
C ARG A 237 17.42 5.09 -1.95
N TYR A 238 16.26 5.23 -1.31
CA TYR A 238 15.16 4.29 -1.50
C TYR A 238 14.72 4.15 -2.97
N GLY A 239 14.89 5.18 -3.80
CA GLY A 239 14.61 5.09 -5.25
C GLY A 239 15.60 4.19 -6.00
N LYS A 240 16.82 4.02 -5.47
CA LYS A 240 17.88 3.18 -6.02
C LYS A 240 18.80 2.75 -4.88
N LEU A 241 18.60 1.53 -4.35
CA LEU A 241 19.30 1.04 -3.15
C LEU A 241 20.82 0.96 -3.32
N ASP A 242 21.29 0.74 -4.54
CA ASP A 242 22.71 0.72 -4.93
C ASP A 242 23.28 2.10 -5.28
N ALA A 243 22.55 3.20 -5.02
CA ALA A 243 23.01 4.54 -5.34
C ALA A 243 24.11 5.03 -4.40
N THR A 244 25.17 5.61 -4.96
CA THR A 244 26.22 6.26 -4.18
C THR A 244 25.70 7.54 -3.51
N ASP A 245 26.41 8.02 -2.50
CA ASP A 245 26.08 9.30 -1.85
C ASP A 245 26.10 10.45 -2.85
N GLU A 246 27.05 10.45 -3.79
CA GLU A 246 27.16 11.46 -4.85
C GLU A 246 25.95 11.44 -5.78
N GLU A 247 25.50 10.26 -6.23
CA GLU A 247 24.30 10.14 -7.06
C GLU A 247 23.05 10.67 -6.33
N CYS A 248 22.95 10.41 -5.03
CA CYS A 248 21.85 10.92 -4.20
C CYS A 248 21.92 12.45 -4.04
N ILE A 249 23.12 13.01 -3.90
CA ILE A 249 23.33 14.46 -3.81
C ILE A 249 23.00 15.14 -5.14
N GLU A 250 23.44 14.59 -6.28
CA GLU A 250 23.10 15.12 -7.60
C GLU A 250 21.60 15.03 -7.89
N ALA A 251 20.94 13.94 -7.50
CA ALA A 251 19.48 13.82 -7.58
C ALA A 251 18.77 14.89 -6.72
N ALA A 252 19.27 15.17 -5.52
CA ALA A 252 18.75 16.23 -4.66
C ALA A 252 19.00 17.64 -5.23
N LYS A 253 20.10 17.88 -5.96
CA LYS A 253 20.33 19.14 -6.66
C LYS A 253 19.36 19.31 -7.83
N LEU A 254 19.18 18.26 -8.65
CA LEU A 254 18.20 18.25 -9.75
C LEU A 254 16.79 18.59 -9.24
N ALA A 255 16.43 18.04 -8.08
CA ALA A 255 15.13 18.26 -7.45
C ALA A 255 15.01 19.60 -6.69
N ASN A 256 16.03 20.45 -6.63
CA ASN A 256 16.10 21.65 -5.77
C ASN A 256 15.97 21.38 -4.26
N ALA A 257 16.26 20.15 -3.81
CA ALA A 257 16.22 19.76 -2.41
C ALA A 257 17.54 20.07 -1.65
N HIS A 258 18.68 20.08 -2.37
CA HIS A 258 20.00 20.21 -1.77
C HIS A 258 20.16 21.43 -0.84
N ASP A 259 19.67 22.59 -1.27
CA ASP A 259 19.84 23.85 -0.54
C ASP A 259 19.16 23.86 0.84
N PHE A 260 17.99 23.22 0.98
CA PHE A 260 17.33 23.17 2.28
C PHE A 260 17.91 22.04 3.13
N ILE A 261 18.26 20.90 2.52
CA ILE A 261 18.85 19.77 3.23
C ILE A 261 20.15 20.20 3.91
N THR A 262 21.02 20.92 3.20
CA THR A 262 22.31 21.40 3.74
C THR A 262 22.18 22.46 4.84
N ARG A 263 21.01 23.10 4.98
CA ARG A 263 20.71 24.05 6.07
C ARG A 263 20.21 23.36 7.34
N LEU A 264 19.85 22.08 7.27
CA LEU A 264 19.48 21.32 8.45
C LEU A 264 20.74 21.06 9.31
N PRO A 265 20.61 20.98 10.65
CA PRO A 265 21.75 20.79 11.54
C PRO A 265 22.63 19.57 11.20
N GLU A 266 22.00 18.48 10.72
CA GLU A 266 22.69 17.24 10.36
C GLU A 266 22.75 17.01 8.84
N GLY A 267 22.36 18.00 8.03
CA GLY A 267 22.40 17.89 6.58
C GLY A 267 21.59 16.69 6.07
N TYR A 268 22.21 15.88 5.21
CA TYR A 268 21.64 14.63 4.68
C TYR A 268 21.47 13.53 5.73
N ASN A 269 22.19 13.61 6.85
CA ASN A 269 22.10 12.63 7.94
C ASN A 269 20.95 12.93 8.90
N THR A 270 20.23 14.04 8.70
CA THR A 270 19.04 14.38 9.49
C THR A 270 18.06 13.21 9.50
N VAL A 271 17.78 12.69 10.69
CA VAL A 271 16.86 11.57 10.89
C VAL A 271 15.41 12.07 10.83
N LEU A 272 14.66 11.55 9.87
CA LEU A 272 13.22 11.71 9.78
C LEU A 272 12.55 10.68 10.70
N ARG A 273 11.62 11.15 11.54
CA ARG A 273 10.76 10.32 12.38
C ARG A 273 9.31 10.59 11.99
N HIS A 274 8.44 9.57 12.09
CA HIS A 274 6.97 9.66 11.98
C HIS A 274 6.48 10.73 10.97
N GLU A 275 6.24 10.34 9.72
CA GLU A 275 5.76 11.19 8.61
C GLU A 275 6.63 12.43 8.30
N ALA A 276 7.84 12.53 8.87
CA ALA A 276 8.71 13.69 8.74
C ALA A 276 8.01 15.00 9.16
N SER A 277 7.37 14.99 10.34
CA SER A 277 6.66 16.13 10.92
C SER A 277 7.51 17.39 11.10
N ASN A 278 8.84 17.25 11.08
CA ASN A 278 9.81 18.35 11.14
C ASN A 278 10.06 19.05 9.79
N LEU A 279 9.49 18.57 8.69
CA LEU A 279 9.62 19.17 7.36
C LEU A 279 8.30 19.81 6.91
N SER A 280 8.39 20.87 6.11
CA SER A 280 7.21 21.41 5.42
C SER A 280 6.73 20.44 4.33
N GLN A 281 5.47 20.56 3.92
CA GLN A 281 4.90 19.73 2.84
C GLN A 281 5.72 19.83 1.55
N GLY A 282 6.11 21.05 1.15
CA GLY A 282 6.94 21.25 -0.03
C GLY A 282 8.35 20.66 0.11
N GLN A 283 8.96 20.70 1.31
CA GLN A 283 10.23 20.02 1.55
C GLN A 283 10.12 18.50 1.43
N ARG A 284 9.03 17.90 1.96
CA ARG A 284 8.77 16.47 1.77
C ARG A 284 8.63 16.12 0.29
N GLN A 285 7.91 16.95 -0.47
CA GLN A 285 7.74 16.76 -1.91
C GLN A 285 9.07 16.84 -2.67
N LEU A 286 9.94 17.81 -2.34
CA LEU A 286 11.29 17.90 -2.92
C LEU A 286 12.12 16.63 -2.66
N ILE A 287 12.01 16.01 -1.48
CA ILE A 287 12.66 14.73 -1.18
C ILE A 287 12.06 13.60 -2.03
N SER A 288 10.74 13.57 -2.22
CA SER A 288 10.08 12.59 -3.10
C SER A 288 10.55 12.72 -4.54
N ILE A 289 10.70 13.95 -5.04
CA ILE A 289 11.20 14.24 -6.38
C ILE A 289 12.65 13.78 -6.50
N ALA A 290 13.49 14.03 -5.48
CA ALA A 290 14.87 13.53 -5.45
C ALA A 290 14.94 11.99 -5.44
N ARG A 291 14.04 11.31 -4.71
CA ARG A 291 13.90 9.85 -4.72
C ARG A 291 13.53 9.32 -6.11
N ALA A 292 12.62 9.97 -6.82
CA ALA A 292 12.31 9.62 -8.20
C ALA A 292 13.48 9.93 -9.16
N ALA A 293 14.20 11.02 -8.92
CA ALA A 293 15.36 11.43 -9.73
C ALA A 293 16.50 10.42 -9.67
N VAL A 294 16.84 9.88 -8.49
CA VAL A 294 17.94 8.91 -8.35
C VAL A 294 17.61 7.55 -8.99
N ALA A 295 16.33 7.19 -9.05
CA ALA A 295 15.86 5.99 -9.77
C ALA A 295 16.08 6.12 -11.28
N ASN A 296 16.01 7.36 -11.82
CA ASN A 296 16.12 7.69 -13.24
C ASN A 296 15.28 6.80 -14.20
N PRO A 297 13.97 6.61 -13.96
CA PRO A 297 13.11 5.81 -14.83
C PRO A 297 12.78 6.57 -16.14
N PRO A 298 12.67 5.88 -17.29
CA PRO A 298 12.33 6.52 -18.57
C PRO A 298 10.86 6.91 -18.68
N VAL A 299 9.99 6.32 -17.88
CA VAL A 299 8.57 6.69 -17.78
C VAL A 299 8.27 7.17 -16.37
N MET A 300 7.49 8.24 -16.25
CA MET A 300 7.07 8.77 -14.97
C MET A 300 5.57 9.03 -14.92
N ILE A 301 5.00 8.85 -13.73
CA ILE A 301 3.64 9.24 -13.37
C ILE A 301 3.75 10.26 -12.25
N LEU A 302 3.17 11.44 -12.47
CA LEU A 302 3.21 12.57 -11.57
C LEU A 302 1.76 12.92 -11.20
N ASP A 303 1.43 12.81 -9.92
CA ASP A 303 0.13 13.19 -9.37
C ASP A 303 0.30 14.47 -8.55
N GLU A 304 0.00 15.62 -9.16
CA GLU A 304 0.31 16.91 -8.56
C GLU A 304 -0.91 17.50 -7.84
N ALA A 305 -0.83 17.59 -6.50
CA ALA A 305 -1.48 18.70 -5.80
C ALA A 305 -0.47 19.54 -5.02
N THR A 306 -0.25 20.74 -5.51
CA THR A 306 0.48 21.84 -4.85
C THR A 306 -0.45 22.65 -3.94
N SER A 307 -1.61 22.11 -3.55
CA SER A 307 -2.49 22.76 -2.56
C SER A 307 -1.80 22.75 -1.19
N SER A 308 -1.75 23.92 -0.56
CA SER A 308 -1.17 24.17 0.79
C SER A 308 0.35 24.36 0.88
N ILE A 309 1.04 24.64 -0.24
CA ILE A 309 2.48 25.01 -0.25
C ILE A 309 2.63 26.53 -0.39
N ASP A 310 3.62 27.12 0.29
CA ASP A 310 3.95 28.54 0.13
C ASP A 310 4.52 28.82 -1.27
N THR A 311 4.27 30.01 -1.82
CA THR A 311 4.63 30.38 -3.20
C THR A 311 6.11 30.19 -3.53
N ARG A 312 7.02 30.41 -2.56
CA ARG A 312 8.46 30.28 -2.79
C ARG A 312 8.85 28.80 -2.92
N THR A 313 8.37 27.96 -2.03
CA THR A 313 8.61 26.51 -2.08
C THR A 313 7.92 25.87 -3.27
N GLU A 314 6.73 26.35 -3.64
CA GLU A 314 6.00 25.87 -4.82
C GLU A 314 6.82 26.07 -6.11
N ALA A 315 7.44 27.25 -6.28
CA ALA A 315 8.30 27.51 -7.43
C ALA A 315 9.55 26.59 -7.48
N LEU A 316 10.07 26.16 -6.33
CA LEU A 316 11.17 25.21 -6.26
C LEU A 316 10.71 23.79 -6.67
N VAL A 317 9.54 23.37 -6.18
CA VAL A 317 8.91 22.10 -6.51
C VAL A 317 8.63 22.02 -8.01
N GLN A 318 8.00 23.03 -8.59
CA GLN A 318 7.72 23.09 -10.03
C GLN A 318 8.98 22.99 -10.88
N ARG A 319 10.04 23.76 -10.56
CA ARG A 319 11.32 23.63 -11.26
C ARG A 319 11.96 22.24 -11.10
N GLY A 320 11.83 21.63 -9.93
CA GLY A 320 12.32 20.27 -9.69
C GLY A 320 11.56 19.23 -10.53
N MET A 321 10.24 19.39 -10.66
CA MET A 321 9.39 18.55 -11.51
C MET A 321 9.74 18.74 -12.98
N ASP A 322 9.89 19.97 -13.47
CA ASP A 322 10.28 20.25 -14.86
C ASP A 322 11.64 19.63 -15.20
N ALA A 323 12.63 19.75 -14.30
CA ALA A 323 13.93 19.12 -14.47
C ALA A 323 13.81 17.59 -14.50
N LEU A 324 12.96 17.02 -13.64
CA LEU A 324 12.69 15.58 -13.59
C LEU A 324 12.00 15.08 -14.87
N MET A 325 11.12 15.87 -15.49
CA MET A 325 10.36 15.47 -16.68
C MET A 325 11.19 15.43 -17.97
N LYS A 326 12.33 16.11 -18.02
CA LYS A 326 13.10 16.30 -19.26
C LYS A 326 13.61 14.97 -19.83
N GLY A 327 13.28 14.70 -21.10
CA GLY A 327 13.78 13.53 -21.84
C GLY A 327 13.13 12.20 -21.44
N ARG A 328 12.00 12.24 -20.74
CA ARG A 328 11.26 11.06 -20.26
C ARG A 328 9.83 11.10 -20.78
N THR A 329 9.21 9.94 -20.92
CA THR A 329 7.76 9.88 -21.13
C THR A 329 7.08 10.17 -19.79
N VAL A 330 6.14 11.11 -19.75
CA VAL A 330 5.55 11.56 -18.49
C VAL A 330 4.04 11.57 -18.58
N PHE A 331 3.37 10.99 -17.59
CA PHE A 331 1.95 11.13 -17.36
C PHE A 331 1.74 12.07 -16.18
N VAL A 332 1.05 13.18 -16.40
CA VAL A 332 0.74 14.15 -15.35
C VAL A 332 -0.74 14.15 -15.08
N ILE A 333 -1.14 13.84 -13.85
CA ILE A 333 -2.46 14.16 -13.32
C ILE A 333 -2.33 15.54 -12.69
N ALA A 334 -3.01 16.51 -13.28
CA ALA A 334 -2.87 17.89 -12.82
C ALA A 334 -4.13 18.40 -12.15
N HIS A 335 -3.93 19.09 -11.03
CA HIS A 335 -4.92 19.95 -10.40
C HIS A 335 -4.71 21.43 -10.73
N ARG A 336 -3.56 21.78 -11.34
CA ARG A 336 -3.26 23.15 -11.80
C ARG A 336 -3.07 23.20 -13.30
N LEU A 337 -3.69 24.21 -13.90
CA LEU A 337 -3.68 24.43 -15.33
C LEU A 337 -2.28 24.79 -15.86
N SER A 338 -1.47 25.49 -15.07
CA SER A 338 -0.09 25.87 -15.40
C SER A 338 0.79 24.67 -15.72
N THR A 339 0.57 23.53 -15.05
CA THR A 339 1.39 22.33 -15.22
C THR A 339 1.10 21.63 -16.55
N ILE A 340 -0.13 21.73 -17.05
CA ILE A 340 -0.57 21.02 -18.25
C ILE A 340 -0.39 21.81 -19.54
N GLN A 341 -0.29 23.14 -19.48
CA GLN A 341 -0.15 23.99 -20.67
C GLN A 341 1.03 23.56 -21.55
N ASN A 342 2.15 23.18 -20.93
CA ASN A 342 3.36 22.74 -21.62
C ASN A 342 3.39 21.23 -21.91
N SER A 343 2.23 20.56 -22.04
CA SER A 343 2.17 19.13 -22.36
C SER A 343 2.05 18.91 -23.87
N ASP A 344 2.72 17.89 -24.39
CA ASP A 344 2.64 17.52 -25.81
C ASP A 344 1.23 17.09 -26.21
N ALA A 345 0.51 16.45 -25.28
CA ALA A 345 -0.91 16.17 -25.44
C ALA A 345 -1.63 16.20 -24.10
N ILE A 346 -2.84 16.72 -24.11
CA ILE A 346 -3.77 16.77 -22.98
C ILE A 346 -4.93 15.83 -23.33
N MET A 347 -5.24 14.91 -22.43
CA MET A 347 -6.39 14.01 -22.49
C MET A 347 -7.44 14.52 -21.53
N VAL A 348 -8.60 14.90 -22.05
CA VAL A 348 -9.75 15.26 -21.22
C VAL A 348 -10.58 14.01 -20.97
N LEU A 349 -10.75 13.67 -19.71
CA LEU A 349 -11.54 12.55 -19.23
C LEU A 349 -12.88 13.03 -18.69
N ASP A 350 -13.93 12.36 -19.12
CA ASP A 350 -15.27 12.55 -18.60
C ASP A 350 -15.97 11.19 -18.43
N HIS A 351 -16.53 10.93 -17.25
CA HIS A 351 -17.23 9.68 -16.92
C HIS A 351 -16.54 8.39 -17.42
N GLY A 352 -15.21 8.30 -17.24
CA GLY A 352 -14.43 7.12 -17.63
C GLY A 352 -14.06 7.02 -19.10
N ARG A 353 -14.32 8.06 -19.91
CA ARG A 353 -14.04 8.12 -21.36
C ARG A 353 -13.08 9.26 -21.66
N ILE A 354 -12.22 9.08 -22.66
CA ILE A 354 -11.44 10.19 -23.22
C ILE A 354 -12.33 10.88 -24.26
N ILE A 355 -12.70 12.12 -24.00
CA ILE A 355 -13.59 12.91 -24.87
C ILE A 355 -12.82 13.84 -25.80
N GLU A 356 -11.64 14.31 -25.38
CA GLU A 356 -10.81 15.24 -26.15
C GLU A 356 -9.33 14.88 -26.01
N ARG A 357 -8.58 15.11 -27.08
CA ARG A 357 -7.13 14.96 -27.15
C ARG A 357 -6.53 16.03 -28.05
N GLY A 358 -5.53 16.74 -27.57
CA GLY A 358 -4.79 17.71 -28.36
C GLY A 358 -3.73 18.45 -27.56
N SER A 359 -2.98 19.34 -28.20
CA SER A 359 -2.18 20.33 -27.47
C SER A 359 -3.08 21.36 -26.78
N HIS A 360 -2.52 22.14 -25.86
CA HIS A 360 -3.23 23.25 -25.23
C HIS A 360 -3.92 24.17 -26.26
N GLU A 361 -3.16 24.63 -27.26
CA GLU A 361 -3.65 25.52 -28.31
C GLU A 361 -4.81 24.89 -29.11
N GLN A 362 -4.65 23.63 -29.54
CA GLN A 362 -5.68 22.91 -30.29
C GLN A 362 -6.99 22.77 -29.51
N LEU A 363 -6.92 22.47 -28.21
CA LEU A 363 -8.09 22.29 -27.38
C LEU A 363 -8.79 23.62 -27.05
N ILE A 364 -8.03 24.71 -26.93
CA ILE A 364 -8.61 26.06 -26.78
C ILE A 364 -9.35 26.48 -28.05
N GLU A 365 -8.81 26.20 -29.23
CA GLU A 365 -9.46 26.48 -30.51
C GLU A 365 -10.74 25.67 -30.72
N GLN A 366 -10.76 24.41 -30.28
CA GLN A 366 -11.94 23.54 -30.36
C GLN A 366 -13.11 24.03 -29.50
N ARG A 367 -12.86 24.88 -28.50
CA ARG A 367 -13.87 25.41 -27.56
C ARG A 367 -14.72 24.31 -26.91
N GLY A 368 -14.12 23.14 -26.69
CA GLY A 368 -14.74 21.99 -26.05
C GLY A 368 -14.77 22.09 -24.52
N THR A 369 -14.87 20.94 -23.87
CA THR A 369 -14.83 20.77 -22.41
C THR A 369 -13.54 21.34 -21.84
N TYR A 370 -12.39 21.10 -22.47
CA TYR A 370 -11.13 21.70 -22.02
C TYR A 370 -11.20 23.23 -21.94
N TYR A 371 -11.81 23.89 -22.93
CA TYR A 371 -11.94 25.33 -22.96
C TYR A 371 -12.86 25.85 -21.84
N GLN A 372 -13.95 25.14 -21.54
CA GLN A 372 -14.85 25.48 -20.44
C GLN A 372 -14.16 25.36 -19.08
N LEU A 373 -13.35 24.31 -18.90
CA LEU A 373 -12.48 24.13 -17.74
C LEU A 373 -11.42 25.24 -17.65
N TYR A 374 -10.84 25.63 -18.78
CA TYR A 374 -9.80 26.66 -18.84
C TYR A 374 -10.34 28.05 -18.50
N THR A 375 -11.54 28.38 -18.97
CA THR A 375 -12.16 29.71 -18.79
C THR A 375 -12.90 29.86 -17.46
N GLY A 376 -12.92 28.81 -16.62
CA GLY A 376 -13.64 28.82 -15.34
C GLY A 376 -15.17 28.83 -15.50
N ALA A 377 -15.68 28.53 -16.70
CA ALA A 377 -17.12 28.37 -16.94
C ALA A 377 -17.65 27.04 -16.36
N PHE A 378 -16.74 26.11 -16.04
CA PHE A 378 -17.02 24.82 -15.43
C PHE A 378 -15.99 24.57 -14.31
N GLU A 379 -16.45 24.47 -13.07
CA GLU A 379 -15.59 24.07 -11.95
C GLU A 379 -15.60 22.55 -11.81
N LEU A 380 -14.41 21.98 -11.61
CA LEU A 380 -14.23 20.55 -11.34
C LEU A 380 -14.51 20.32 -9.85
N GLU A 381 -15.73 19.91 -9.49
CA GLU A 381 -15.97 19.26 -8.18
C GLU A 381 -15.63 17.76 -8.26
#